data_AF-A0A850JET1-F1
#
_entry.id   AF-A0A850JET1-F1
#
_cell.length_a   1.000
_cell.length_b   1.000
_cell.length_c   1.000
_cell.angle_alpha   90.00
_cell.angle_beta   90.00
_cell.angle_gamma   90.00
#
_symmetry.space_group_name_H-M   'P 1'
#
loop_
_entity.id
_entity.type
_entity.pdbx_description
1 polymer ?
#
loop_
_entity_poly.entity_id
_entity_poly.type
_entity_poly.pdbx_seq_one_letter_code
_entity_poly.pdbx_strand_id
1 'polypeptide(L)'
;MGRHRSDPRGLARILIAALAVVAALALLVVGGMALVNAVTGEPDQKGPSGVASPSAEDGGKTSPSSNEKSTPASDVPLVISVTGQPTTVVVRVADTQGEVLTNGTLQTGVTLKYDQAPLQVVAGNGGSLKVVIYGEVQPEKPAGQRGQWFVKAKS
;
A
#
# COMPACT_ATOMS: atom_id res chain seq x y z
N MET A 1 17.96 44.90 38.23
CA MET A 1 16.85 44.09 37.68
C MET A 1 16.56 44.53 36.24
N GLY A 2 17.08 43.79 35.25
CA GLY A 2 16.79 44.03 33.83
C GLY A 2 15.40 43.51 33.48
N ARG A 3 14.50 44.39 33.06
CA ARG A 3 13.15 44.02 32.61
C ARG A 3 13.27 43.46 31.20
N HIS A 4 13.13 42.14 31.06
CA HIS A 4 12.98 41.48 29.78
C HIS A 4 11.75 42.09 29.09
N ARG A 5 11.97 42.86 28.02
CA ARG A 5 10.88 43.29 27.15
C ARG A 5 10.58 42.10 26.25
N SER A 6 9.47 41.42 26.51
CA SER A 6 8.88 40.50 25.54
C SER A 6 8.21 41.36 24.48
N ASP A 7 8.90 41.62 23.37
CA ASP A 7 8.35 42.42 22.28
C ASP A 7 7.17 41.67 21.63
N PRO A 8 5.91 42.13 21.81
CA PRO A 8 4.72 41.40 21.38
C PRO A 8 4.64 41.27 19.84
N ARG A 9 5.35 42.15 19.13
CA ARG A 9 5.43 42.14 17.66
C ARG A 9 6.36 41.06 17.13
N GLY A 10 7.32 40.59 17.93
CA GLY A 10 8.19 39.46 17.57
C GLY A 10 7.42 38.14 17.60
N LEU A 11 6.67 37.90 18.69
CA LEU A 11 5.86 36.69 18.85
C LEU A 11 4.74 36.60 17.81
N ALA A 12 4.07 37.70 17.48
CA ALA A 12 3.02 37.68 16.45
C ALA A 12 3.55 37.27 15.07
N ARG A 13 4.74 37.74 14.68
CA ARG A 13 5.38 37.37 13.40
C ARG A 13 5.82 35.90 13.39
N ILE A 14 6.35 35.42 14.51
CA ILE A 14 6.74 34.01 14.66
C ILE A 14 5.50 33.11 14.55
N LEU A 15 4.39 33.48 15.19
CA LEU A 15 3.13 32.73 15.09
C LEU A 15 2.58 32.73 13.66
N ILE A 16 2.57 33.87 12.97
CA ILE A 16 2.10 33.95 11.58
C ILE A 16 3.01 33.12 10.65
N ALA A 17 4.33 33.22 10.82
CA ALA A 17 5.28 32.44 10.04
C ALA A 17 5.12 30.93 10.28
N ALA A 18 4.97 30.51 11.55
CA ALA A 18 4.73 29.12 11.90
C ALA A 18 3.41 28.61 11.29
N LEU A 19 2.33 29.40 11.37
CA LEU A 19 1.04 29.05 10.78
C LEU A 19 1.15 28.91 9.25
N ALA A 20 1.85 29.83 8.58
CA ALA A 20 2.05 29.79 7.14
C ALA A 20 2.85 28.55 6.69
N VAL A 21 3.88 28.18 7.44
CA VAL A 21 4.66 26.95 7.17
C VAL A 21 3.80 25.71 7.33
N VAL A 22 2.99 25.62 8.40
CA VAL A 22 2.08 24.49 8.61
C VAL A 22 1.05 24.38 7.47
N ALA A 23 0.46 25.50 7.05
CA ALA A 23 -0.48 25.52 5.93
C ALA A 23 0.17 25.10 4.60
N ALA A 24 1.38 25.56 4.32
CA ALA A 24 2.14 25.18 3.12
C ALA A 24 2.47 23.68 3.11
N LEU A 25 2.88 23.12 4.25
CA LEU A 25 3.15 21.69 4.39
C LEU A 25 1.87 20.86 4.21
N ALA A 26 0.74 21.31 4.76
CA ALA A 26 -0.55 20.65 4.57
C ALA A 26 -0.97 20.61 3.10
N LEU A 27 -0.82 21.74 2.38
CA LEU A 27 -1.11 21.81 0.95
C LEU A 27 -0.19 20.92 0.12
N LEU A 28 1.10 20.84 0.48
CA LEU A 28 2.06 19.97 -0.18
C LEU A 28 1.68 18.49 0.01
N VAL A 29 1.33 18.08 1.23
CA VAL A 29 0.93 16.69 1.52
C VAL A 29 -0.38 16.32 0.81
N VAL A 30 -1.40 17.19 0.87
CA VAL A 30 -2.70 16.94 0.21
C VAL A 30 -2.53 16.92 -1.31
N GLY A 31 -1.77 17.86 -1.88
CA GLY A 31 -1.47 17.90 -3.31
C GLY A 31 -0.66 16.69 -3.78
N GLY A 32 0.34 16.28 -2.98
CA GLY A 32 1.15 15.09 -3.25
C GLY A 32 0.31 13.80 -3.22
N MET A 33 -0.55 13.64 -2.22
CA MET A 33 -1.46 12.50 -2.13
C MET A 33 -2.52 12.50 -3.25
N ALA A 34 -3.05 13.66 -3.63
CA ALA A 34 -3.98 13.78 -4.75
C ALA A 34 -3.31 13.41 -6.08
N LEU A 35 -2.05 13.81 -6.30
CA LEU A 35 -1.30 13.46 -7.51
C LEU A 35 -1.00 11.95 -7.57
N VAL A 36 -0.58 11.35 -6.45
CA VAL A 36 -0.37 9.90 -6.37
C VAL A 36 -1.69 9.18 -6.67
N ASN A 37 -2.79 9.56 -6.01
CA ASN A 37 -4.10 8.96 -6.24
C ASN A 37 -4.63 9.18 -7.67
N ALA A 38 -4.28 10.28 -8.35
CA ALA A 38 -4.66 10.51 -9.75
C ALA A 38 -3.82 9.69 -10.75
N VAL A 39 -2.55 9.43 -10.42
CA VAL A 39 -1.66 8.58 -11.23
C VAL A 39 -1.95 7.08 -11.02
N THR A 40 -2.37 6.69 -9.81
CA THR A 40 -2.62 5.28 -9.46
C THR A 40 -4.09 4.90 -9.31
N GLY A 41 -5.02 5.85 -9.45
CA GLY A 41 -6.46 5.60 -9.36
C GLY A 41 -7.11 5.52 -10.74
N GLU A 42 -7.69 4.37 -11.07
CA GLU A 42 -8.67 4.28 -12.15
C GLU A 42 -9.87 5.21 -11.86
N PRO A 43 -10.46 5.86 -12.88
CA PRO A 43 -11.58 6.77 -12.69
C PRO A 43 -12.84 5.98 -12.33
N ASP A 44 -13.22 5.96 -11.06
CA ASP A 44 -14.57 5.57 -10.65
C ASP A 44 -15.58 6.58 -11.22
N GLN A 45 -16.15 6.26 -12.38
CA GLN A 45 -17.34 6.90 -12.92
C GLN A 45 -18.52 6.65 -11.98
N LYS A 46 -18.70 7.54 -11.00
CA LYS A 46 -19.96 7.67 -10.29
C LYS A 46 -20.97 8.39 -11.20
N GLY A 47 -21.60 7.62 -12.08
CA GLY A 47 -22.80 8.05 -12.79
C GLY A 47 -23.99 8.20 -11.82
N PRO A 48 -24.85 9.21 -11.99
CA PRO A 48 -26.00 9.43 -11.11
C PRO A 48 -27.03 8.30 -11.27
N SER A 49 -27.39 7.67 -10.16
CA SER A 49 -28.43 6.65 -10.08
C SER A 49 -29.79 7.23 -10.51
N GLY A 50 -30.20 6.85 -11.72
CA GLY A 50 -31.57 7.01 -12.21
C GLY A 50 -32.51 5.98 -11.58
N VAL A 51 -33.64 6.49 -11.12
CA VAL A 51 -34.86 5.90 -10.53
C VAL A 51 -35.33 4.57 -11.17
N ALA A 52 -35.71 3.59 -10.34
CA ALA A 52 -37.07 2.98 -10.33
C ALA A 52 -37.17 1.78 -9.35
N SER A 53 -38.20 1.82 -8.50
CA SER A 53 -38.78 0.71 -7.71
C SER A 53 -40.08 0.27 -8.42
N PRO A 54 -40.84 -0.78 -8.03
CA PRO A 54 -40.54 -2.06 -7.34
C PRO A 54 -41.07 -3.29 -8.14
N SER A 55 -40.76 -4.53 -7.72
CA SER A 55 -41.73 -5.65 -7.54
C SER A 55 -41.11 -7.05 -7.62
N ALA A 56 -41.75 -7.94 -6.87
CA ALA A 56 -41.93 -9.38 -7.07
C ALA A 56 -40.94 -10.36 -6.41
N GLU A 57 -41.59 -11.20 -5.62
CA GLU A 57 -41.19 -12.39 -4.89
C GLU A 57 -40.64 -13.51 -5.80
N ASP A 58 -40.02 -14.49 -5.11
CA ASP A 58 -39.93 -15.92 -5.45
C ASP A 58 -38.57 -16.48 -5.90
N GLY A 59 -38.13 -17.46 -5.11
CA GLY A 59 -37.46 -18.69 -5.54
C GLY A 59 -36.15 -18.63 -6.32
N GLY A 60 -35.06 -19.13 -5.72
CA GLY A 60 -33.97 -19.71 -6.54
C GLY A 60 -32.61 -19.80 -5.88
N LYS A 61 -32.26 -20.98 -5.38
CA LYS A 61 -30.89 -21.39 -5.08
C LYS A 61 -30.02 -21.24 -6.33
N THR A 62 -28.85 -20.61 -6.24
CA THR A 62 -27.60 -21.06 -6.90
C THR A 62 -26.41 -20.20 -6.45
N SER A 63 -25.26 -20.87 -6.43
CA SER A 63 -23.92 -20.57 -5.90
C SER A 63 -23.39 -19.12 -5.90
N PRO A 64 -22.45 -18.80 -4.99
CA PRO A 64 -21.72 -17.54 -5.03
C PRO A 64 -20.87 -17.51 -6.30
N SER A 65 -21.24 -16.63 -7.23
CA SER A 65 -20.39 -16.30 -8.37
C SER A 65 -19.18 -15.56 -7.81
N SER A 66 -18.05 -16.27 -7.71
CA SER A 66 -16.74 -15.66 -7.49
C SER A 66 -16.52 -14.67 -8.62
N ASN A 67 -16.67 -13.39 -8.28
CA ASN A 67 -16.32 -12.28 -9.14
C ASN A 67 -14.79 -12.26 -9.24
N GLU A 68 -14.22 -13.13 -10.06
CA GLU A 68 -12.82 -13.11 -10.46
C GLU A 68 -12.59 -11.83 -11.25
N LYS A 69 -12.32 -10.75 -10.52
CA LYS A 69 -11.79 -9.51 -11.03
C LYS A 69 -10.42 -9.85 -11.63
N SER A 70 -10.40 -10.17 -12.92
CA SER A 70 -9.18 -10.25 -13.72
C SER A 70 -8.51 -8.89 -13.63
N THR A 71 -7.58 -8.79 -12.69
CA THR A 71 -6.73 -7.61 -12.53
C THR A 71 -5.72 -7.70 -13.67
N PRO A 72 -5.51 -6.63 -14.46
CA PRO A 72 -4.56 -6.68 -15.56
C PRO A 72 -3.18 -7.08 -15.03
N ALA A 73 -2.55 -8.04 -15.71
CA ALA A 73 -1.22 -8.52 -15.34
C ALA A 73 -0.24 -7.34 -15.31
N SER A 74 0.31 -7.06 -14.14
CA SER A 74 1.30 -6.00 -13.96
C SER A 74 2.67 -6.50 -14.40
N ASP A 75 3.49 -5.66 -15.02
CA ASP A 75 4.88 -6.03 -15.38
C ASP A 75 5.81 -6.09 -14.16
N VAL A 76 5.40 -5.56 -13.00
CA VAL A 76 6.17 -5.64 -11.75
C VAL A 76 6.08 -7.05 -11.16
N PRO A 77 7.19 -7.81 -11.08
CA PRO A 77 7.17 -9.18 -10.59
C PRO A 77 6.68 -9.36 -9.16
N LEU A 78 7.08 -8.48 -8.24
CA LEU A 78 6.76 -8.64 -6.82
C LEU A 78 6.52 -7.31 -6.12
N VAL A 79 5.42 -7.24 -5.39
CA VAL A 79 5.14 -6.19 -4.41
C VAL A 79 4.86 -6.84 -3.06
N ILE A 80 5.56 -6.39 -2.03
CA ILE A 80 5.34 -6.80 -0.64
C ILE A 80 4.89 -5.58 0.15
N SER A 81 3.76 -5.68 0.83
CA SER A 81 3.29 -4.65 1.77
C SER A 81 3.10 -5.25 3.15
N VAL A 82 3.66 -4.61 4.18
CA VAL A 82 3.45 -5.02 5.57
C VAL A 82 2.13 -4.44 6.08
N THR A 83 1.12 -5.28 6.25
CA THR A 83 -0.22 -4.90 6.71
C THR A 83 -0.45 -5.24 8.18
N GLY A 84 0.33 -6.17 8.73
CA GLY A 84 0.27 -6.60 10.13
C GLY A 84 1.44 -6.09 10.96
N GLN A 85 1.86 -6.90 11.94
CA GLN A 85 2.99 -6.57 12.83
C GLN A 85 4.32 -6.52 12.05
N PRO A 86 5.30 -5.74 12.51
CA PRO A 86 6.64 -5.75 11.93
C PRO A 86 7.21 -7.16 11.82
N THR A 87 7.81 -7.49 10.69
CA THR A 87 8.21 -8.87 10.36
C THR A 87 9.51 -8.91 9.59
N THR A 88 10.34 -9.92 9.88
CA THR A 88 11.58 -10.14 9.13
C THR A 88 11.26 -10.71 7.76
N VAL A 89 11.80 -10.08 6.72
CA VAL A 89 11.65 -10.49 5.33
C VAL A 89 13.02 -10.68 4.72
N VAL A 90 13.18 -11.80 4.03
CA VAL A 90 14.33 -12.11 3.18
C VAL A 90 13.83 -12.27 1.75
N VAL A 91 14.38 -11.48 0.83
CA VAL A 91 14.14 -11.58 -0.61
C VAL A 91 15.47 -11.84 -1.28
N ARG A 92 15.52 -12.86 -2.11
CA ARG A 92 16.70 -13.21 -2.90
C ARG A 92 16.35 -13.53 -4.34
N VAL A 93 17.29 -13.30 -5.25
CA VAL A 93 17.24 -13.85 -6.60
C VAL A 93 17.29 -15.37 -6.50
N ALA A 94 16.39 -16.06 -7.20
CA ALA A 94 16.30 -17.51 -7.15
C ALA A 94 17.13 -18.20 -8.24
N ASP A 95 18.35 -17.70 -8.43
CA ASP A 95 19.37 -18.31 -9.28
C ASP A 95 20.37 -19.12 -8.43
N THR A 96 21.46 -19.59 -9.04
CA THR A 96 22.49 -20.38 -8.35
C THR A 96 23.36 -19.57 -7.40
N GLN A 97 23.41 -18.23 -7.54
CA GLN A 97 24.25 -17.36 -6.72
C GLN A 97 23.48 -16.74 -5.53
N GLY A 98 22.16 -16.63 -5.63
CA GLY A 98 21.27 -16.35 -4.52
C GLY A 98 21.40 -14.93 -3.96
N GLU A 99 21.65 -13.93 -4.81
CA GLU A 99 21.83 -12.53 -4.38
C GLU A 99 20.68 -12.09 -3.47
N VAL A 100 21.02 -11.57 -2.29
CA VAL A 100 20.04 -11.12 -1.29
C VAL A 100 19.71 -9.66 -1.55
N LEU A 101 18.49 -9.40 -2.03
CA LEU A 101 17.99 -8.05 -2.29
C LEU A 101 17.47 -7.37 -1.03
N THR A 102 16.97 -8.16 -0.08
CA THR A 102 16.48 -7.65 1.21
C THR A 102 16.68 -8.69 2.29
N ASN A 103 17.17 -8.25 3.44
CA ASN A 103 17.26 -9.04 4.66
C ASN A 103 17.13 -8.12 5.87
N GLY A 104 15.94 -8.07 6.45
CA GLY A 104 15.69 -7.22 7.60
C GLY A 104 14.25 -7.21 8.05
N THR A 105 14.00 -6.54 9.17
CA THR A 105 12.66 -6.34 9.70
C THR A 105 11.99 -5.16 9.01
N LEU A 106 10.88 -5.43 8.32
CA LEU A 106 10.05 -4.41 7.70
C LEU A 106 8.99 -3.95 8.69
N GLN A 107 8.79 -2.63 8.76
CA GLN A 107 7.78 -2.01 9.63
C GLN A 107 6.40 -2.02 8.96
N THR A 108 5.34 -1.94 9.77
CA THR A 108 3.97 -1.82 9.28
C THR A 108 3.82 -0.59 8.36
N GLY A 109 3.11 -0.76 7.26
CA GLY A 109 2.92 0.28 6.23
C GLY A 109 4.06 0.38 5.22
N VAL A 110 5.19 -0.34 5.41
CA VAL A 110 6.26 -0.39 4.41
C VAL A 110 5.80 -1.23 3.22
N THR A 111 6.04 -0.69 2.02
CA THR A 111 5.85 -1.41 0.75
C THR A 111 7.16 -1.44 -0.01
N LEU A 112 7.56 -2.63 -0.46
CA LEU A 112 8.71 -2.87 -1.33
C LEU A 112 8.23 -3.39 -2.68
N LYS A 113 8.89 -2.96 -3.74
CA LYS A 113 8.67 -3.43 -5.11
C LYS A 113 9.99 -3.97 -5.65
N TYR A 114 9.91 -5.09 -6.36
CA TYR A 114 11.05 -5.69 -7.04
C TYR A 114 10.69 -5.88 -8.50
N ASP A 115 11.59 -5.44 -9.36
CA ASP A 115 11.55 -5.48 -10.83
C ASP A 115 12.26 -6.70 -11.42
N GLN A 116 12.90 -7.51 -10.57
CA GLN A 116 13.64 -8.70 -10.96
C GLN A 116 12.82 -9.97 -10.74
N ALA A 117 13.11 -11.00 -11.54
CA ALA A 117 12.64 -12.37 -11.36
C ALA A 117 13.65 -13.34 -12.00
N PRO A 118 13.79 -14.58 -11.50
CA PRO A 118 12.97 -15.20 -10.45
C PRO A 118 13.40 -14.79 -9.03
N LEU A 119 12.45 -14.74 -8.10
CA LEU A 119 12.71 -14.39 -6.70
C LEU A 119 12.20 -15.46 -5.74
N GLN A 120 12.88 -15.60 -4.62
CA GLN A 120 12.41 -16.35 -3.46
C GLN A 120 12.23 -15.41 -2.28
N VAL A 121 11.02 -15.41 -1.72
CA VAL A 121 10.62 -14.57 -0.60
C VAL A 121 10.36 -15.45 0.60
N VAL A 122 10.93 -15.08 1.75
CA VAL A 122 10.67 -15.70 3.03
C VAL A 122 10.34 -14.62 4.05
N ALA A 123 9.25 -14.80 4.78
CA ALA A 123 8.86 -13.92 5.87
C ALA A 123 8.73 -14.68 7.19
N GLY A 124 9.20 -14.10 8.28
CA GLY A 124 9.06 -14.68 9.63
C GLY A 124 7.60 -14.80 10.08
N ASN A 125 6.78 -13.79 9.75
CA ASN A 125 5.34 -13.78 9.91
C ASN A 125 4.67 -13.43 8.58
N GLY A 126 4.20 -14.45 7.86
CA GLY A 126 3.57 -14.33 6.55
C GLY A 126 2.17 -13.71 6.60
N GLY A 127 1.43 -13.90 7.70
CA GLY A 127 0.13 -13.26 7.88
C GLY A 127 0.18 -11.76 8.17
N SER A 128 1.40 -11.19 8.27
CA SER A 128 1.59 -9.73 8.34
C SER A 128 1.93 -9.10 6.99
N LEU A 129 1.97 -9.89 5.91
CA LEU A 129 2.28 -9.42 4.57
C LEU A 129 1.09 -9.60 3.63
N LYS A 130 0.81 -8.56 2.85
CA LYS A 130 0.13 -8.68 1.57
C LYS A 130 1.18 -8.82 0.48
N VAL A 131 1.16 -9.95 -0.22
CA VAL A 131 2.10 -10.25 -1.32
C VAL A 131 1.32 -10.22 -2.63
N VAL A 132 1.83 -9.47 -3.61
CA VAL A 132 1.27 -9.38 -4.96
C VAL A 132 2.35 -9.79 -5.94
N ILE A 133 2.04 -10.75 -6.80
CA ILE A 133 2.97 -11.29 -7.81
C ILE A 133 2.36 -11.03 -9.18
N TYR A 134 3.04 -10.25 -10.04
CA TYR A 134 2.52 -9.84 -11.35
C TYR A 134 1.10 -9.25 -11.33
N GLY A 135 0.74 -8.55 -10.25
CA GLY A 135 -0.62 -7.99 -10.05
C GLY A 135 -1.60 -8.94 -9.34
N GLU A 136 -1.26 -10.21 -9.16
CA GLU A 136 -2.11 -11.19 -8.48
C GLU A 136 -1.83 -11.23 -6.98
N VAL A 137 -2.86 -10.96 -6.17
CA VAL A 137 -2.79 -11.06 -4.72
C VAL A 137 -2.65 -12.53 -4.33
N GLN A 138 -1.58 -12.84 -3.60
CA GLN A 138 -1.33 -14.19 -3.12
C GLN A 138 -2.20 -14.51 -1.90
N PRO A 139 -2.56 -15.79 -1.70
CA PRO A 139 -3.30 -16.21 -0.51
C PRO A 139 -2.59 -15.81 0.78
N GLU A 140 -3.35 -15.25 1.72
CA GLU A 140 -2.84 -14.87 3.03
C GLU A 140 -2.33 -16.11 3.78
N LYS A 141 -1.21 -15.94 4.48
CA LYS A 141 -0.67 -16.97 5.37
C LYS A 141 -1.23 -16.76 6.78
N PRO A 142 -1.31 -17.81 7.61
CA PRO A 142 -1.71 -17.66 9.00
C PRO A 142 -0.78 -16.69 9.74
N ALA A 143 -1.36 -15.86 10.62
CA ALA A 143 -0.59 -14.94 11.45
C ALA A 143 0.39 -15.71 12.36
N GLY A 144 1.60 -15.17 12.49
CA GLY A 144 2.69 -15.75 13.29
C GLY A 144 3.39 -16.95 12.62
N GLN A 145 2.94 -17.41 11.46
CA GLN A 145 3.60 -18.50 10.72
C GLN A 145 4.54 -17.97 9.65
N ARG A 146 5.59 -18.74 9.36
CA ARG A 146 6.53 -18.43 8.28
C ARG A 146 5.83 -18.47 6.92
N GLY A 147 5.95 -17.37 6.17
CA GLY A 147 5.47 -17.27 4.79
C GLY A 147 6.60 -17.56 3.80
N GLN A 148 6.28 -18.22 2.69
CA GLN A 148 7.21 -18.44 1.57
C GLN A 148 6.47 -18.27 0.26
N TRP A 149 7.12 -17.57 -0.68
CA TRP A 149 6.59 -17.35 -2.02
C TRP A 149 7.73 -17.45 -3.03
N PHE A 150 7.38 -17.94 -4.22
CA PHE A 150 8.29 -18.05 -5.35
C PHE A 150 7.73 -17.24 -6.51
N VAL A 151 8.53 -16.32 -7.02
CA VAL A 151 8.21 -15.48 -8.17
C VAL A 151 8.96 -16.05 -9.36
N LYS A 152 8.21 -16.53 -10.37
CA LYS A 152 8.79 -17.08 -11.60
C LYS A 152 9.28 -15.96 -12.51
N ALA A 153 10.29 -16.26 -13.32
CA ALA A 153 10.59 -15.42 -14.48
C ALA A 153 9.41 -15.46 -15.47
N LYS A 154 9.12 -14.31 -16.08
CA LYS A 154 8.15 -14.23 -17.19
C LYS A 154 8.76 -14.94 -18.40
N SER A 155 7.98 -15.77 -19.09
CA SER A 155 8.41 -16.50 -20.31
C SER A 155 7.93 -15.80 -21.56
#